data_AF-A0A8H3W501-F1
#
_entry.id   AF-A0A8H3W501-F1
#
_cell.length_a   1.000
_cell.length_b   1.000
_cell.length_c   1.000
_cell.angle_alpha   90.00
_cell.angle_beta   90.00
_cell.angle_gamma   90.00
#
_symmetry.space_group_name_H-M   'P 1'
#
loop_
_entity.id
_entity.type
_entity.pdbx_description
1 polymer ?
#
loop_
_entity_poly.entity_id
_entity_poly.type
_entity_poly.pdbx_seq_one_letter_code
_entity_poly.pdbx_strand_id
1 'polypeptide(L)' 'MPAGSAPSGTPVGVLRGFSRLELVAGETSEVAFELNRRDVSYWDATAQTWRVLAGEFRLEVGFSSRNLPKSAEVKIL' A
#
# COMPACT_ATOMS: atom_id res chain seq x y z
N MET A 1 -0.51 6.35 -2.70
CA MET A 1 -1.12 7.18 -3.76
C MET A 1 -0.02 7.67 -4.68
N PRO A 2 -0.30 7.99 -5.94
CA PRO A 2 0.74 8.54 -6.81
C PRO A 2 1.21 9.90 -6.32
N ALA A 3 2.52 10.10 -6.31
CA ALA A 3 3.14 11.32 -5.81
C ALA A 3 2.56 12.54 -6.53
N GLY A 4 2.09 13.53 -5.76
CA GLY A 4 1.53 14.78 -6.30
C GLY A 4 0.06 14.72 -6.78
N SER A 5 -0.57 13.55 -6.82
CA SER A 5 -1.99 13.40 -7.26
C SER A 5 -2.96 13.06 -6.13
N ALA A 6 -2.45 12.82 -4.92
CA ALA A 6 -3.27 12.46 -3.78
C ALA A 6 -4.13 13.66 -3.32
N PRO A 7 -5.41 13.44 -2.98
CA PRO A 7 -6.24 14.48 -2.36
C PRO A 7 -5.60 15.04 -1.08
N SER A 8 -5.89 16.31 -0.78
CA SER A 8 -5.42 16.95 0.46
C SER A 8 -5.83 16.14 1.69
N GLY A 9 -4.93 16.03 2.67
CA GLY A 9 -5.14 15.25 3.88
C GLY A 9 -4.88 13.74 3.73
N THR A 10 -4.48 13.26 2.55
CA THR A 10 -4.05 11.86 2.40
C THR A 10 -2.79 11.61 3.24
N PRO A 11 -2.76 10.56 4.09
CA PRO A 11 -1.55 10.19 4.84
C PRO A 11 -0.38 9.88 3.92
N VAL A 12 0.84 10.18 4.37
CA VAL A 12 2.08 9.85 3.65
C VAL A 12 2.26 8.35 3.41
N GLY A 13 1.69 7.51 4.27
CA GLY A 13 1.65 6.06 4.13
C GLY A 13 0.35 5.49 4.70
N VAL A 14 -0.17 4.44 4.05
CA VAL A 14 -1.42 3.78 4.46
C VAL A 14 -1.18 2.27 4.47
N LEU A 15 -1.43 1.63 5.60
CA LEU A 15 -1.29 0.18 5.74
C LEU A 15 -2.35 -0.52 4.87
N ARG A 16 -1.89 -1.46 4.03
CA ARG A 16 -2.78 -2.27 3.17
C ARG A 16 -2.86 -3.74 3.55
N GLY A 17 -1.84 -4.26 4.24
CA GLY A 17 -1.83 -5.62 4.73
C GLY A 17 -0.77 -5.79 5.81
N PHE A 18 -0.99 -6.77 6.67
CA PHE A 18 0.01 -7.24 7.62
C PHE A 18 -0.21 -8.73 7.85
N SER A 19 0.86 -9.43 8.18
CA SER A 19 0.80 -10.84 8.58
C SER A 19 1.65 -11.03 9.82
N ARG A 20 1.17 -11.87 10.73
CA ARG A 20 1.93 -12.30 11.91
C ARG A 20 2.30 -13.76 11.70
N LEU A 21 3.59 -14.03 11.72
CA LEU A 21 4.14 -15.37 11.61
C LEU A 21 4.83 -15.75 12.92
N GLU A 22 4.69 -17.00 13.32
CA GLU A 22 5.53 -17.63 14.33
C GLU A 22 6.55 -18.48 13.57
N LEU A 23 7.83 -18.25 13.83
CA LEU A 23 8.94 -18.93 13.17
C LEU A 23 9.87 -19.50 14.23
N VAL A 24 10.35 -20.72 14.04
CA VAL A 24 11.41 -21.28 14.87
C VAL A 24 12.79 -20.77 14.43
N ALA A 25 13.82 -21.00 15.25
CA ALA A 25 15.17 -20.56 14.93
C ALA A 25 15.65 -21.16 13.60
N GLY A 26 16.04 -20.30 12.66
CA GLY A 26 16.50 -20.67 11.32
C GLY A 26 15.39 -20.87 10.29
N GLU A 27 14.12 -20.78 10.68
CA GLU A 27 12.99 -20.90 9.76
C GLU A 27 12.83 -19.63 8.91
N THR A 28 12.47 -19.82 7.65
CA THR A 28 12.13 -18.76 6.70
C THR A 28 10.78 -19.06 6.10
N SER A 29 9.92 -18.05 6.00
CA SER A 29 8.62 -18.14 5.35
C SER A 29 8.46 -17.04 4.32
N GLU A 30 7.73 -17.36 3.26
CA GLU A 30 7.25 -16.38 2.29
C GLU A 30 5.90 -15.82 2.75
N VAL A 31 5.65 -14.53 2.47
CA VAL A 31 4.36 -13.88 2.72
C VAL A 31 3.96 -13.13 1.47
N ALA A 32 2.74 -13.37 1.01
CA ALA A 32 2.13 -12.64 -0.09
C ALA A 32 1.06 -11.68 0.45
N PHE A 33 1.03 -10.47 -0.09
CA PHE A 33 -0.02 -9.48 0.16
C PHE A 33 -0.71 -9.17 -1.16
N GLU A 34 -1.96 -9.60 -1.29
CA GLU A 34 -2.78 -9.27 -2.46
C GLU A 34 -3.28 -7.83 -2.37
N LEU A 35 -3.16 -7.10 -3.47
CA LEU A 35 -3.71 -5.74 -3.58
C LEU A 35 -4.97 -5.77 -4.43
N ASN A 36 -6.07 -5.34 -3.83
CA ASN A 36 -7.34 -5.17 -4.50
C ASN A 36 -7.45 -3.75 -5.06
N ARG A 37 -8.39 -3.57 -6.00
CA ARG A 37 -8.73 -2.25 -6.55
C ARG A 37 -8.98 -1.20 -5.45
N ARG A 38 -9.56 -1.63 -4.34
CA ARG A 38 -9.87 -0.76 -3.19
C ARG A 38 -8.63 -0.22 -2.49
N ASP A 39 -7.53 -0.97 -2.46
CA ASP A 39 -6.29 -0.58 -1.79
C ASP A 39 -5.57 0.57 -2.51
N VAL A 40 -5.84 0.72 -3.80
CA VAL A 40 -5.33 1.81 -4.64
C VAL A 40 -6.40 2.88 -4.92
N SER A 41 -7.56 2.79 -4.27
CA SER A 41 -8.65 3.74 -4.44
C SER A 41 -8.69 4.79 -3.32
N TYR A 42 -9.29 5.95 -3.63
CA TYR A 42 -9.74 6.94 -2.67
C TYR A 42 -11.26 7.16 -2.81
N TRP A 43 -11.87 7.71 -1.76
CA TRP A 43 -13.27 8.14 -1.82
C TRP A 43 -13.37 9.53 -2.45
N ASP A 44 -14.06 9.62 -3.57
CA ASP A 44 -14.41 10.89 -4.19
C ASP A 44 -15.77 11.36 -3.63
N ALA A 45 -15.74 12.36 -2.74
CA ALA A 45 -16.95 12.87 -2.09
C ALA A 45 -17.91 13.58 -3.07
N THR A 46 -17.41 14.15 -4.17
CA THR A 46 -18.25 14.80 -5.19
C THR A 46 -19.00 13.76 -6.00
N ALA A 47 -18.30 12.70 -6.41
CA ALA A 47 -18.89 11.62 -7.20
C ALA A 47 -19.57 10.52 -6.36
N GLN A 48 -19.45 10.59 -5.02
CA GLN A 48 -19.96 9.61 -4.07
C GLN A 48 -19.56 8.16 -4.45
N THR A 49 -18.30 7.98 -4.85
CA THR A 49 -17.80 6.68 -5.31
C THR A 49 -16.31 6.49 -5.05
N TRP A 50 -15.85 5.25 -5.17
CA TRP A 50 -14.44 4.90 -5.09
C TRP A 50 -13.78 5.06 -6.45
N ARG A 51 -12.73 5.88 -6.48
CA ARG A 51 -11.93 6.12 -7.68
C ARG A 51 -10.51 5.63 -7.48
N VAL A 52 -9.96 5.03 -8.54
CA VAL A 52 -8.54 4.68 -8.62
C VAL A 52 -7.85 5.85 -9.31
N LEU A 53 -6.74 6.31 -8.75
CA LEU A 53 -5.87 7.28 -9.41
C LEU A 53 -4.95 6.52 -10.36
N ALA A 54 -4.89 6.93 -11.63
CA ALA A 54 -3.83 6.48 -12.52
C ALA A 54 -2.50 7.13 -12.10
N GLY A 55 -1.40 6.42 -12.30
CA GLY A 55 -0.06 6.89 -11.94
C GLY A 55 0.78 5.85 -11.22
N GLU A 56 1.94 6.29 -10.73
CA GLU A 56 2.93 5.44 -10.07
C GLU A 56 2.70 5.39 -8.56
N PHE A 57 2.39 4.20 -8.04
CA PHE A 57 2.30 3.95 -6.61
C PHE A 57 3.62 3.38 -6.10
N ARG A 58 4.13 3.97 -5.03
CA ARG A 58 5.19 3.35 -4.22
C ARG A 58 4.57 2.41 -3.21
N LEU A 59 4.96 1.14 -3.26
CA LEU A 59 4.66 0.12 -2.27
C LEU A 59 5.88 -0.05 -1.38
N GLU A 60 5.66 -0.18 -0.07
CA GLU A 60 6.72 -0.31 0.92
C GLU A 60 6.38 -1.45 1.89
N VAL A 61 7.39 -2.26 2.24
CA VAL A 61 7.22 -3.43 3.11
C VAL A 61 8.30 -3.41 4.18
N GLY A 62 7.91 -3.74 5.41
CA GLY A 62 8.84 -3.82 6.53
C GLY A 62 8.18 -4.21 7.84
N PHE A 63 8.90 -3.93 8.92
CA PHE A 63 8.57 -4.42 10.27
C PHE A 63 7.83 -3.39 11.11
N SER A 64 7.77 -2.13 10.66
CA SER A 64 6.94 -1.07 11.25
C SER A 64 6.73 0.05 10.23
N SER A 65 5.82 0.98 10.51
CA SER A 65 5.60 2.16 9.66
C SER A 65 6.82 3.07 9.50
N ARG A 66 7.87 2.91 10.32
CA ARG A 66 9.13 3.66 10.25
C ARG A 66 10.33 2.81 9.80
N ASN A 67 10.16 1.49 9.68
CA ASN A 67 11.21 0.57 9.25
C ASN A 67 10.69 -0.22 8.04
N LEU A 68 10.93 0.33 6.84
CA LEU A 68 10.44 -0.14 5.55
C LEU A 68 11.63 -0.39 4.60
N PRO A 69 12.41 -1.47 4.78
CA PRO A 69 13.65 -1.70 4.04
C PRO A 69 13.44 -2.14 2.58
N LYS A 70 12.21 -2.47 2.18
CA LYS A 70 11.88 -2.88 0.81
C LYS A 70 10.83 -1.94 0.23
N SER A 71 11.01 -1.58 -1.04
CA SER A 71 10.04 -0.81 -1.80
C SER A 71 9.97 -1.28 -3.24
N ALA A 72 8.81 -1.09 -3.87
CA ALA A 72 8.56 -1.35 -5.27
C ALA A 72 7.66 -0.26 -5.86
N GLU A 73 7.74 -0.03 -7.17
CA GLU A 73 6.89 0.91 -7.89
C GLU A 73 5.94 0.15 -8.80
N VAL A 74 4.67 0.54 -8.80
CA VAL A 74 3.63 -0.06 -9.64
C VAL A 74 2.89 1.06 -10.35
N LYS A 75 2.84 0.99 -11.69
CA LYS A 75 2.09 1.94 -12.51
C LYS A 75 0.69 1.41 -12.77
N ILE A 76 -0.31 2.21 -12.42
CA ILE A 76 -1.72 1.97 -12.76
C ILE A 76 -2.07 2.85 -13.95
N LEU A 77 -2.58 2.22 -15.01
CA LEU A 77 -3.04 2.85 -16.24
C LEU A 77 -4.55 3.16 -16.18
#